data_AF-A0A850R043-F1
#
_entry.id   AF-A0A850R043-F1
#
_cell.length_a   1.000
_cell.length_b   1.000
_cell.length_c   1.000
_cell.angle_alpha   90.00
_cell.angle_beta   90.00
_cell.angle_gamma   90.00
#
_symmetry.space_group_name_H-M   'P 1'
#
loop_
_entity.id
_entity.type
_entity.pdbx_description
1 polymer ?
#
loop_
_entity_poly.entity_id
_entity_poly.type
_entity_poly.pdbx_seq_one_letter_code
_entity_poly.pdbx_strand_id
1 'polypeptide(L)'
;LLRRIQSGLQQRGIEAEISQPLELKSLFKITTTDSELWLVAHHFLSANLATRKALIETIDLVVQQPKERISSYLLLMADHWFDRTKASKELPAWWLDEQPEDWQDYLHSGVRLLPADETLSHQLNQNHYPLLVMDRQLHHPLIHIKHQTRVKRYVVMSGLYQLR
;
A
#
# COMPACT_ATOMS: atom_id res chain seq x y z
N LEU A 1 -2.47 10.62 12.22
CA LEU A 1 -1.62 10.36 11.03
C LEU A 1 -1.17 11.67 10.37
N LEU A 2 -2.09 12.51 9.89
CA LEU A 2 -1.82 13.81 9.24
C LEU A 2 -0.76 14.67 9.93
N ARG A 3 -0.90 14.94 11.23
CA ARG A 3 0.09 15.73 12.01
C ARG A 3 1.51 15.16 11.95
N ARG A 4 1.66 13.83 11.91
CA ARG A 4 2.97 13.16 11.81
C ARG A 4 3.56 13.30 10.41
N ILE A 5 2.73 13.16 9.37
CA ILE A 5 3.17 13.37 7.98
C ILE A 5 3.64 14.82 7.81
N GLN A 6 2.81 15.78 8.24
CA GLN A 6 3.14 17.21 8.17
C GLN A 6 4.43 17.54 8.91
N SER A 7 4.58 17.06 10.15
CA SER A 7 5.82 17.25 10.92
C SER A 7 7.03 16.63 10.20
N GLY A 8 6.90 15.45 9.60
CA GLY A 8 7.98 14.80 8.87
C GLY A 8 8.37 15.48 7.55
N LEU A 9 7.43 16.18 6.91
CA LEU A 9 7.70 17.03 5.73
C LEU A 9 8.41 18.32 6.16
N GLN A 10 7.91 18.99 7.20
CA GLN A 10 8.51 20.21 7.76
C GLN A 10 9.94 19.97 8.25
N GLN A 11 10.20 18.87 8.95
CA GLN A 11 11.55 18.51 9.41
C GLN A 11 12.54 18.30 8.26
N ARG A 12 12.04 17.96 7.06
CA ARG A 12 12.84 17.78 5.84
C ARG A 12 12.86 19.02 4.95
N GLY A 13 12.26 20.13 5.39
CA GLY A 13 12.17 21.36 4.60
C GLY A 13 11.28 21.23 3.35
N ILE A 14 10.35 20.26 3.33
CA ILE A 14 9.43 20.07 2.20
C ILE A 14 8.18 20.92 2.46
N GLU A 15 8.00 21.95 1.64
CA GLU A 15 6.79 22.77 1.65
C GLU A 15 5.67 22.01 0.94
N ALA A 16 4.69 21.54 1.72
CA ALA A 16 3.56 20.79 1.21
C ALA A 16 2.29 21.07 2.03
N GLU A 17 1.16 21.10 1.33
CA GLU A 17 -0.15 21.10 1.94
C GLU A 17 -0.68 19.66 2.00
N ILE A 18 -1.41 19.33 3.08
CA ILE A 18 -2.06 18.02 3.21
C ILE A 18 -3.55 18.24 3.38
N SER A 19 -4.35 17.61 2.54
CA SER A 19 -5.80 17.66 2.57
C SER A 19 -6.41 16.26 2.52
N GLN A 20 -7.71 16.20 2.81
CA GLN A 20 -8.52 14.99 2.70
C GLN A 20 -9.60 15.27 1.66
N PRO A 21 -9.33 14.99 0.36
CA PRO A 21 -10.14 15.52 -0.76
C PRO A 21 -11.52 14.88 -0.89
N LEU A 22 -11.68 13.66 -0.35
CA LEU A 22 -12.95 12.92 -0.31
C LEU A 22 -13.27 12.57 1.15
N GLU A 23 -14.52 12.30 1.47
CA GLU A 23 -14.95 11.84 2.81
C GLU A 23 -14.50 10.40 3.15
N LEU A 24 -13.37 9.97 2.59
CA LEU A 24 -12.73 8.68 2.84
C LEU A 24 -11.59 8.87 3.85
N LYS A 25 -11.73 8.26 5.03
CA LYS A 25 -10.73 8.35 6.12
C LYS A 25 -9.35 7.81 5.75
N SER A 26 -9.28 6.95 4.74
CA SER A 26 -8.06 6.32 4.24
C SER A 26 -7.41 7.07 3.09
N LEU A 27 -7.99 8.15 2.58
CA LEU A 27 -7.45 8.87 1.42
C LEU A 27 -6.97 10.26 1.81
N PHE A 28 -5.73 10.58 1.48
CA PHE A 28 -5.14 11.90 1.68
C PHE A 28 -4.54 12.42 0.37
N LYS A 29 -4.48 13.73 0.20
CA LYS A 29 -3.75 14.37 -0.88
C LYS A 29 -2.65 15.25 -0.27
N ILE A 30 -1.43 15.07 -0.74
CA ILE A 30 -0.28 15.90 -0.38
C ILE A 30 0.10 16.68 -1.63
N THR A 31 0.08 18.00 -1.57
CA THR A 31 0.38 18.87 -2.71
C THR A 31 1.61 19.70 -2.42
N THR A 32 2.47 19.80 -3.42
CA THR A 32 3.60 20.73 -3.49
C THR A 32 3.37 21.70 -4.65
N THR A 33 4.33 22.56 -4.93
CA THR A 33 4.31 23.47 -6.08
C THR A 33 4.14 22.72 -7.40
N ASP A 34 4.93 21.66 -7.62
CA ASP A 34 5.01 20.99 -8.93
C ASP A 34 4.35 19.61 -8.96
N SER A 35 4.08 19.03 -7.78
CA SER A 35 3.62 17.65 -7.66
C SER A 35 2.43 17.49 -6.72
N GLU A 36 1.57 16.51 -7.02
CA GLU A 36 0.56 15.99 -6.10
C GLU A 36 0.79 14.50 -5.84
N LEU A 37 0.56 14.08 -4.59
CA LEU A 37 0.65 12.70 -4.13
C LEU A 37 -0.66 12.32 -3.47
N TRP A 38 -1.36 11.36 -4.07
CA TRP A 38 -2.54 10.73 -3.50
C TRP A 38 -2.08 9.56 -2.63
N LEU A 39 -2.36 9.62 -1.32
CA LEU A 39 -2.02 8.59 -0.36
C LEU A 39 -3.28 7.79 0.03
N VAL A 40 -3.30 6.51 -0.31
CA VAL A 40 -4.30 5.55 0.19
C VAL A 40 -3.69 4.76 1.33
N ALA A 41 -4.10 5.06 2.57
CA ALA A 41 -3.71 4.34 3.78
C ALA A 41 -4.79 3.32 4.18
N HIS A 42 -4.74 2.14 3.57
CA HIS A 42 -5.73 1.08 3.73
C HIS A 42 -5.36 0.12 4.87
N HIS A 43 -6.33 -0.35 5.66
CA HIS A 43 -6.06 -1.33 6.72
C HIS A 43 -6.73 -2.67 6.38
N PHE A 44 -5.94 -3.70 6.08
CA PHE A 44 -6.48 -5.04 5.83
C PHE A 44 -6.79 -5.74 7.16
N LEU A 45 -7.95 -5.44 7.76
CA LEU A 45 -8.48 -6.21 8.89
C LEU A 45 -8.67 -7.69 8.52
N SER A 46 -9.14 -7.91 7.30
CA SER A 46 -9.16 -9.22 6.63
C SER A 46 -8.61 -9.02 5.23
N ALA A 47 -7.75 -9.92 4.74
CA ALA A 47 -7.19 -9.82 3.40
C ALA A 47 -8.13 -10.36 2.30
N ASN A 48 -9.43 -10.45 2.59
CA ASN A 48 -10.43 -11.10 1.74
C ASN A 48 -10.73 -10.28 0.47
N LEU A 49 -11.53 -10.87 -0.42
CA LEU A 49 -11.91 -10.25 -1.70
C LEU A 49 -12.60 -8.89 -1.52
N ALA A 50 -13.49 -8.75 -0.54
CA ALA A 50 -14.22 -7.50 -0.32
C ALA A 50 -13.27 -6.35 0.09
N THR A 51 -12.30 -6.64 0.97
CA THR A 51 -11.31 -5.64 1.39
C THR A 51 -10.36 -5.26 0.25
N ARG A 52 -9.92 -6.24 -0.57
CA ARG A 52 -9.13 -5.96 -1.78
C ARG A 52 -9.94 -5.12 -2.79
N LYS A 53 -11.22 -5.44 -3.00
CA LYS A 53 -12.11 -4.68 -3.87
C LYS A 53 -12.28 -3.24 -3.40
N ALA A 54 -12.44 -3.01 -2.10
CA ALA A 54 -12.53 -1.65 -1.53
C ALA A 54 -11.26 -0.82 -1.79
N LEU A 55 -10.07 -1.45 -1.79
CA LEU A 55 -8.84 -0.78 -2.21
C LEU A 55 -8.89 -0.42 -3.70
N ILE A 56 -9.29 -1.34 -4.59
CA ILE A 56 -9.44 -1.06 -6.02
C ILE A 56 -10.46 0.06 -6.27
N GLU A 57 -11.60 0.06 -5.59
CA GLU A 57 -12.62 1.13 -5.67
C GLU A 57 -12.06 2.48 -5.20
N THR A 58 -11.19 2.50 -4.19
CA THR A 58 -10.51 3.74 -3.76
C THR A 58 -9.52 4.22 -4.81
N ILE A 59 -8.80 3.30 -5.48
CA ILE A 59 -7.88 3.63 -6.58
C ILE A 59 -8.65 4.21 -7.76
N ASP A 60 -9.80 3.61 -8.11
CA ASP A 60 -10.70 4.10 -9.16
C ASP A 60 -11.08 5.56 -8.94
N LEU A 61 -11.52 5.89 -7.71
CA LEU A 61 -11.88 7.25 -7.33
C LEU A 61 -10.71 8.22 -7.51
N VAL A 62 -9.49 7.82 -7.12
CA VAL A 62 -8.28 8.65 -7.28
C VAL A 62 -7.91 8.84 -8.74
N VAL A 63 -7.99 7.78 -9.55
CA VAL A 63 -7.68 7.84 -10.98
C VAL A 63 -8.61 8.82 -11.69
N GLN A 64 -9.90 8.83 -11.33
CA GLN A 64 -10.91 9.75 -11.88
C GLN A 64 -10.76 11.21 -11.46
N GLN A 65 -9.96 11.52 -10.42
CA GLN A 65 -9.75 12.91 -10.01
C GLN A 65 -8.90 13.69 -11.04
N PRO A 66 -9.22 14.97 -11.30
CA PRO A 66 -8.40 15.81 -12.15
C PRO A 66 -6.99 15.96 -11.58
N LYS A 67 -5.99 15.92 -12.46
CA LYS A 67 -4.59 16.14 -12.09
C LYS A 67 -4.30 17.63 -12.17
N GLU A 68 -4.00 18.23 -11.02
CA GLU A 68 -3.85 19.69 -10.90
C GLU A 68 -2.39 20.15 -10.96
N ARG A 69 -1.45 19.21 -11.11
CA ARG A 69 0.00 19.44 -11.05
C ARG A 69 0.70 18.72 -12.19
N ILE A 70 1.96 19.09 -12.43
CA ILE A 70 2.78 18.53 -13.51
C ILE A 70 3.05 17.05 -13.26
N SER A 71 3.34 16.69 -12.01
CA SER A 71 3.59 15.30 -11.62
C SER A 71 2.52 14.84 -10.62
N SER A 72 1.81 13.78 -10.98
CA SER A 72 0.81 13.16 -10.11
C SER A 72 1.23 11.75 -9.75
N TYR A 73 1.17 11.43 -8.46
CA TYR A 73 1.57 10.13 -7.92
C TYR A 73 0.46 9.52 -7.07
N LEU A 74 0.43 8.19 -7.02
CA LEU A 74 -0.39 7.41 -6.12
C LEU A 74 0.54 6.58 -5.23
N LEU A 75 0.47 6.81 -3.92
CA LEU A 75 1.10 5.98 -2.91
C LEU A 75 0.03 5.15 -2.22
N LEU A 76 0.10 3.84 -2.40
CA LEU A 76 -0.64 2.86 -1.65
C LEU A 76 0.18 2.47 -0.42
N MET A 77 -0.44 2.58 0.74
CA MET A 77 0.07 2.04 1.99
C MET A 77 -0.99 1.14 2.58
N ALA A 78 -0.61 -0.07 2.96
CA ALA A 78 -1.50 -0.94 3.69
C ALA A 78 -0.76 -1.78 4.71
N ASP A 79 -1.49 -2.29 5.70
CA ASP A 79 -0.93 -3.21 6.68
C ASP A 79 -1.88 -4.36 6.95
N HIS A 80 -1.28 -5.48 7.36
CA HIS A 80 -2.01 -6.70 7.66
C HIS A 80 -1.28 -7.52 8.74
N TRP A 81 -2.05 -8.04 9.69
CA TRP A 81 -1.58 -9.10 10.57
C TRP A 81 -2.03 -10.44 10.02
N PHE A 82 -1.09 -11.34 9.72
CA PHE A 82 -1.41 -12.63 9.12
C PHE A 82 -2.33 -13.46 10.01
N ASP A 83 -3.35 -14.04 9.40
CA ASP A 83 -4.27 -14.99 9.99
C ASP A 83 -4.19 -16.36 9.28
N ARG A 84 -5.12 -17.27 9.59
CA ARG A 84 -5.10 -18.64 9.06
C ARG A 84 -5.75 -18.78 7.68
N THR A 85 -6.42 -17.74 7.18
CA THR A 85 -7.21 -17.77 5.94
C THR A 85 -6.32 -17.88 4.71
N LYS A 86 -6.88 -18.42 3.61
CA LYS A 86 -6.21 -18.45 2.30
C LYS A 86 -5.86 -17.02 1.87
N ALA A 87 -6.82 -16.11 1.94
CA ALA A 87 -6.67 -14.74 1.50
C ALA A 87 -5.54 -13.97 2.22
N SER A 88 -5.34 -14.22 3.52
CA SER A 88 -4.21 -13.65 4.28
C SER A 88 -2.86 -14.15 3.76
N LYS A 89 -2.74 -15.47 3.52
CA LYS A 89 -1.49 -16.11 3.09
C LYS A 89 -1.11 -15.81 1.64
N GLU A 90 -2.10 -15.47 0.81
CA GLU A 90 -1.90 -15.05 -0.58
C GLU A 90 -1.53 -13.57 -0.70
N LEU A 91 -1.78 -12.77 0.34
CA LEU A 91 -1.67 -11.31 0.25
C LEU A 91 -0.29 -10.83 -0.24
N PRO A 92 0.84 -11.40 0.19
CA PRO A 92 2.16 -11.03 -0.35
C PRO A 92 2.29 -11.24 -1.85
N ALA A 93 1.86 -12.39 -2.34
CA ALA A 93 1.92 -12.71 -3.77
C ALA A 93 0.93 -11.89 -4.59
N TRP A 94 -0.24 -11.64 -4.02
CA TRP A 94 -1.19 -10.71 -4.62
C TRP A 94 -0.61 -9.29 -4.75
N TRP A 95 0.13 -8.82 -3.74
CA TRP A 95 0.72 -7.46 -3.74
C TRP A 95 1.92 -7.32 -4.68
N LEU A 96 2.85 -8.28 -4.66
CA LEU A 96 4.11 -8.22 -5.40
C LEU A 96 4.02 -8.78 -6.83
N ASP A 97 2.92 -9.43 -7.18
CA ASP A 97 2.73 -10.30 -8.36
C ASP A 97 3.51 -11.63 -8.32
N GLU A 98 4.33 -11.85 -7.30
CA GLU A 98 5.15 -13.06 -7.13
C GLU A 98 5.37 -13.39 -5.65
N GLN A 99 5.90 -14.58 -5.36
CA GLN A 99 6.26 -14.92 -3.98
C GLN A 99 7.44 -14.05 -3.51
N PRO A 100 7.43 -13.58 -2.24
CA PRO A 100 8.59 -12.93 -1.66
C PRO A 100 9.82 -13.84 -1.71
N GLU A 101 10.99 -13.29 -2.06
CA GLU A 101 12.25 -14.05 -2.09
C GLU A 101 12.57 -14.70 -0.74
N ASP A 102 12.22 -14.03 0.36
CA ASP A 102 12.44 -14.46 1.73
C ASP A 102 11.27 -15.26 2.32
N TRP A 103 10.48 -15.96 1.49
CA TRP A 103 9.33 -16.77 1.92
C TRP A 103 9.67 -17.80 3.01
N GLN A 104 10.93 -18.27 3.07
CA GLN A 104 11.39 -19.19 4.12
C GLN A 104 11.30 -18.58 5.52
N ASP A 105 11.57 -17.28 5.67
CA ASP A 105 11.49 -16.58 6.95
C ASP A 105 10.05 -16.49 7.45
N TYR A 106 9.09 -16.37 6.53
CA TYR A 106 7.68 -16.46 6.85
C TYR A 106 7.35 -17.85 7.40
N LEU A 107 7.83 -18.91 6.73
CA LEU A 107 7.61 -20.29 7.17
C LEU A 107 8.21 -20.54 8.56
N HIS A 108 9.44 -20.08 8.82
CA HIS A 108 10.07 -20.14 10.14
C HIS A 108 9.28 -19.40 11.22
N SER A 109 8.57 -18.34 10.85
CA SER A 109 7.67 -17.58 11.74
C SER A 109 6.26 -18.20 11.88
N GLY A 110 6.05 -19.37 11.28
CA GLY A 110 4.77 -20.10 11.27
C GLY A 110 3.74 -19.55 10.28
N VAL A 111 4.16 -18.75 9.31
CA VAL A 111 3.32 -18.20 8.24
C VAL A 111 3.62 -18.94 6.94
N ARG A 112 2.72 -19.81 6.51
CA ARG A 112 2.84 -20.50 5.22
C ARG A 112 2.19 -19.65 4.12
N LEU A 113 3.01 -18.95 3.34
CA LEU A 113 2.54 -18.18 2.19
C LEU A 113 1.97 -19.08 1.10
N LEU A 114 1.05 -18.52 0.32
CA LEU A 114 0.41 -19.19 -0.81
C LEU A 114 0.55 -18.32 -2.06
N PRO A 115 0.65 -18.91 -3.26
CA PRO A 115 0.56 -18.16 -4.52
C PRO A 115 -0.84 -17.55 -4.64
N ALA A 116 -0.95 -16.44 -5.36
CA ALA A 116 -2.22 -15.80 -5.63
C ALA A 116 -2.64 -16.09 -7.08
N ASP A 117 -3.89 -16.52 -7.28
CA ASP A 117 -4.46 -16.79 -8.60
C ASP A 117 -4.68 -15.50 -9.42
N GLU A 118 -4.87 -14.39 -8.70
CA GLU A 118 -5.00 -13.04 -9.24
C GLU A 118 -4.04 -12.12 -8.46
N THR A 119 -3.52 -11.08 -9.10
CA THR A 119 -2.58 -10.12 -8.49
C THR A 119 -3.11 -8.69 -8.57
N LEU A 120 -2.52 -7.78 -7.80
CA LEU A 120 -2.85 -6.37 -7.84
C LEU A 120 -2.60 -5.79 -9.24
N SER A 121 -1.46 -6.09 -9.89
CA SER A 121 -1.23 -5.60 -11.27
C SER A 121 -2.28 -6.11 -12.23
N HIS A 122 -2.68 -7.38 -12.12
CA HIS A 122 -3.73 -7.92 -12.98
C HIS A 122 -5.02 -7.11 -12.85
N GLN A 123 -5.46 -6.82 -11.62
CA GLN A 123 -6.66 -6.03 -11.35
C GLN A 123 -6.52 -4.58 -11.84
N LEU A 124 -5.37 -3.93 -11.64
CA LEU A 124 -5.13 -2.58 -12.14
C LEU A 124 -5.16 -2.52 -13.67
N ASN A 125 -4.56 -3.52 -14.34
CA ASN A 125 -4.52 -3.61 -15.80
C ASN A 125 -5.90 -3.90 -16.40
N GLN A 126 -6.70 -4.77 -15.78
CA GLN A 126 -8.06 -5.05 -16.22
C GLN A 126 -8.96 -3.81 -16.21
N ASN A 127 -8.74 -2.89 -15.27
CA ASN A 127 -9.45 -1.62 -15.20
C ASN A 127 -8.84 -0.54 -16.11
N HIS A 128 -7.79 -0.85 -16.86
CA HIS A 128 -7.11 0.05 -17.80
C HIS A 128 -6.64 1.37 -17.15
N TYR A 129 -6.22 1.33 -15.88
CA TYR A 129 -5.76 2.53 -15.20
C TYR A 129 -4.43 3.04 -15.79
N PRO A 130 -4.27 4.37 -15.97
CA PRO A 130 -3.04 4.97 -16.49
C PRO A 130 -1.97 5.05 -15.39
N LEU A 131 -1.63 3.92 -14.77
CA LEU A 131 -0.69 3.81 -13.67
C LEU A 131 0.62 3.20 -14.17
N LEU A 132 1.72 3.94 -14.01
CA LEU A 132 3.06 3.37 -14.15
C LEU A 132 3.56 2.93 -12.77
N VAL A 133 3.82 1.63 -12.61
CA VAL A 133 4.42 1.09 -11.38
C VAL A 133 5.86 1.59 -11.25
N MET A 134 6.16 2.30 -10.16
CA MET A 134 7.50 2.76 -9.84
C MET A 134 8.18 1.86 -8.80
N ASP A 135 7.43 1.43 -7.79
CA ASP A 135 7.93 0.57 -6.72
C ASP A 135 6.79 -0.19 -6.04
N ARG A 136 7.08 -1.38 -5.50
CA ARG A 136 6.21 -2.13 -4.59
C ARG A 136 7.04 -2.98 -3.65
N GLN A 137 6.74 -2.91 -2.37
CA GLN A 137 7.57 -3.50 -1.32
C GLN A 137 6.71 -4.08 -0.20
N LEU A 138 7.28 -5.08 0.48
CA LEU A 138 6.81 -5.59 1.76
C LEU A 138 7.80 -5.20 2.85
N HIS A 139 7.26 -4.72 3.97
CA HIS A 139 8.03 -4.24 5.12
C HIS A 139 7.59 -4.98 6.38
N HIS A 140 8.53 -5.25 7.26
CA HIS A 140 8.29 -5.86 8.57
C HIS A 140 8.86 -4.94 9.66
N PRO A 141 8.10 -3.90 10.08
CA PRO A 141 8.63 -2.88 10.97
C PRO A 141 8.77 -3.34 12.43
N LEU A 142 8.15 -4.47 12.79
CA LEU A 142 8.18 -4.99 14.15
C LEU A 142 9.36 -5.93 14.35
N ILE A 143 10.03 -5.79 15.51
CA ILE A 143 11.17 -6.61 15.91
C ILE A 143 10.81 -7.33 17.21
N HIS A 144 11.10 -8.63 17.28
CA HIS A 144 10.91 -9.41 18.49
C HIS A 144 11.97 -9.03 19.54
N ILE A 145 11.56 -8.42 20.65
CA ILE A 145 12.46 -7.86 21.67
C ILE A 145 13.50 -8.89 22.17
N LYS A 146 13.08 -10.14 22.42
CA LYS A 146 13.95 -11.19 22.96
C LYS A 146 14.96 -11.74 21.94
N HIS A 147 14.59 -11.77 20.66
CA HIS A 147 15.36 -12.48 19.63
C HIS A 147 16.01 -11.53 18.62
N GLN A 148 15.67 -10.24 18.67
CA GLN A 148 16.12 -9.20 17.73
C GLN A 148 15.87 -9.57 16.26
N THR A 149 14.86 -10.41 16.01
CA THR A 149 14.43 -10.84 14.67
C THR A 149 13.20 -10.08 14.21
N ARG A 150 13.06 -9.90 12.89
CA ARG A 150 11.86 -9.25 12.31
C ARG A 150 10.63 -10.16 12.47
N VAL A 151 9.49 -9.56 12.81
CA VAL A 151 8.21 -10.28 12.95
C VAL A 151 7.56 -10.39 11.58
N LYS A 152 7.60 -11.60 10.98
CA LYS A 152 6.96 -11.87 9.68
C LYS A 152 5.43 -11.97 9.72
N ARG A 153 4.83 -12.04 10.91
CA ARG A 153 3.37 -12.09 11.10
C ARG A 153 2.66 -10.75 10.91
N TYR A 154 3.40 -9.64 10.86
CA TYR A 154 2.85 -8.34 10.53
C TYR A 154 3.58 -7.79 9.33
N VAL A 155 2.84 -7.39 8.30
CA VAL A 155 3.39 -6.84 7.07
C VAL A 155 2.80 -5.47 6.82
N VAL A 156 3.65 -4.54 6.43
CA VAL A 156 3.27 -3.25 5.84
C VAL A 156 3.65 -3.31 4.38
N MET A 157 2.71 -2.98 3.52
CA MET A 157 2.81 -2.99 2.07
C MET A 157 2.88 -1.55 1.58
N SER A 158 3.82 -1.26 0.69
CA SER A 158 3.86 0.02 -0.03
C SER A 158 3.84 -0.23 -1.53
N GLY A 159 3.20 0.66 -2.26
CA GLY A 159 3.22 0.69 -3.73
C GLY A 159 3.20 2.14 -4.21
N LEU A 160 4.19 2.52 -5.01
CA LEU A 160 4.28 3.85 -5.61
C LEU A 160 4.03 3.75 -7.10
N TYR A 161 3.13 4.60 -7.58
CA TYR A 161 2.73 4.67 -8.98
C TYR A 161 2.75 6.11 -9.46
N GLN A 162 3.15 6.32 -10.70
CA GLN A 162 2.93 7.58 -11.39
C GLN A 162 1.58 7.52 -12.11
N LEU A 163 0.75 8.55 -11.90
CA LEU A 163 -0.50 8.76 -12.62
C LEU A 163 -0.17 9.48 -13.93
N ARG A 164 -0.53 8.87 -15.06
CA ARG A 164 -0.36 9.44 -16.40
C ARG A 164 -1.66 10.06 -16.92
#